data_AF-A0A9J6CZA6-F1
#
_entry.id   AF-A0A9J6CZA6-F1
#
_cell.length_a   1.000
_cell.length_b   1.000
_cell.length_c   1.000
_cell.angle_alpha   90.00
_cell.angle_beta   90.00
_cell.angle_gamma   90.00
#
_symmetry.space_group_name_H-M   'P 1'
#
loop_
_entity.id
_entity.type
_entity.pdbx_description
1 polymer ?
#
loop_
_entity_poly.entity_id
_entity_poly.type
_entity_poly.pdbx_seq_one_letter_code
_entity_poly.pdbx_strand_id
1 'polypeptide(L)'
;MDLTLTFNTDGSPIFKSSTSSIWPIQFLINELPPECRMKNCLVAGLWFGRHPDMSLFMGKFVEEVNNFGHLIWNTASSVIRSTIHAVCCCVDAPARAAVNSMVQFNGLFGCPWCYACGEHHEGNLFPLCILHSLSASLLRKYCWCLNYCYNIVFC
;
A
#
# COMPACT_ATOMS: atom_id res chain seq x y z
N MET A 1 -2.54 25.39 2.13
CA MET A 1 -3.35 24.17 2.24
C MET A 1 -2.53 23.08 1.60
N ASP A 2 -2.20 22.02 2.34
CA ASP A 2 -1.43 20.91 1.78
C ASP A 2 -2.36 19.89 1.16
N LEU A 3 -1.80 19.07 0.26
CA LEU A 3 -2.52 18.01 -0.43
C LEU A 3 -2.01 16.66 0.05
N THR A 4 -2.93 15.73 0.30
CA THR A 4 -2.59 14.38 0.73
C THR A 4 -3.02 13.37 -0.32
N LEU A 5 -2.15 12.39 -0.56
CA LEU A 5 -2.34 11.34 -1.56
C LEU A 5 -2.65 10.01 -0.88
N THR A 6 -3.68 9.34 -1.40
CA THR A 6 -3.89 7.90 -1.19
C THR A 6 -3.52 7.20 -2.49
N PHE A 7 -2.55 6.29 -2.44
CA PHE A 7 -2.06 5.59 -3.63
C PHE A 7 -2.23 4.08 -3.53
N ASN A 8 -2.25 3.41 -4.67
CA ASN A 8 -2.31 1.95 -4.78
C ASN A 8 -1.34 1.47 -5.87
N THR A 9 -1.07 0.17 -5.86
CA THR A 9 -0.46 -0.53 -6.98
C THR A 9 -0.98 -1.96 -7.03
N ASP A 10 -1.26 -2.45 -8.24
CA ASP A 10 -1.79 -3.80 -8.46
C ASP A 10 -1.28 -4.35 -9.80
N GLY A 11 -1.12 -5.67 -9.89
CA GLY A 11 -0.63 -6.35 -11.08
C GLY A 11 -1.76 -6.93 -11.91
N SER A 12 -1.93 -6.44 -13.15
CA SER A 12 -2.89 -7.01 -14.08
C SER A 12 -2.19 -7.72 -15.26
N PRO A 13 -2.48 -9.01 -15.52
CA PRO A 13 -1.95 -9.71 -16.68
C PRO A 13 -2.57 -9.18 -17.97
N ILE A 14 -1.74 -8.93 -18.98
CA ILE A 14 -2.18 -8.32 -20.24
C ILE A 14 -2.54 -9.39 -21.27
N PHE A 15 -1.76 -10.47 -21.30
CA PHE A 15 -1.94 -11.57 -22.23
C PHE A 15 -2.18 -12.86 -21.45
N LYS A 16 -3.10 -13.69 -21.94
CA LYS A 16 -3.49 -14.96 -21.31
C LYS A 16 -2.33 -15.99 -21.21
N SER A 17 -1.29 -15.83 -22.03
CA SER A 17 -0.19 -16.79 -22.17
C SER A 17 1.20 -16.21 -21.92
N SER A 18 1.31 -14.92 -21.60
CA SER A 18 2.61 -14.29 -21.32
C SER A 18 2.82 -14.12 -19.82
N THR A 19 4.07 -14.12 -19.38
CA THR A 19 4.45 -13.75 -18.00
C THR A 19 4.48 -12.23 -17.77
N SER A 20 3.97 -11.45 -18.73
CA SER A 20 3.95 -9.99 -18.67
C SER A 20 2.67 -9.47 -18.00
N SER A 21 2.86 -8.53 -17.10
CA SER A 21 1.84 -7.79 -16.34
C SER A 21 2.07 -6.29 -16.46
N ILE A 22 1.00 -5.52 -16.34
CA ILE A 22 1.07 -4.08 -16.08
C ILE A 22 0.87 -3.84 -14.59
N TRP A 23 1.72 -2.99 -14.03
CA TRP A 23 1.59 -2.49 -12.66
C TRP A 23 1.52 -0.96 -12.71
N PRO A 24 0.33 -0.36 -12.53
CA PRO A 24 0.21 1.06 -12.35
C PRO A 24 0.47 1.44 -10.88
N ILE A 25 0.98 2.64 -10.66
CA ILE A 25 0.86 3.34 -9.38
C ILE A 25 -0.24 4.37 -9.60
N GLN A 26 -1.39 4.17 -9.00
CA GLN A 26 -2.51 5.11 -9.10
C GLN A 26 -2.67 5.85 -7.78
N PHE A 27 -3.16 7.09 -7.83
CA PHE A 27 -3.41 7.86 -6.63
C PHE A 27 -4.61 8.79 -6.75
N LEU A 28 -5.11 9.17 -5.57
CA LEU A 28 -6.22 10.08 -5.36
C LEU A 28 -5.74 11.24 -4.49
N ILE A 29 -6.24 12.44 -4.79
CA ILE A 29 -6.07 13.61 -3.94
C ILE A 29 -7.23 13.62 -2.93
N ASN A 30 -6.91 13.53 -1.64
CA ASN A 30 -7.92 13.35 -0.60
C ASN A 30 -8.77 14.61 -0.40
N GLU A 31 -8.22 15.79 -0.67
CA GLU A 31 -8.88 17.10 -0.53
C GLU A 31 -9.91 17.38 -1.63
N LEU A 32 -10.00 16.54 -2.66
CA LEU A 32 -11.08 16.64 -3.63
C LEU A 32 -12.43 16.22 -3.01
N PRO A 33 -13.55 16.86 -3.40
CA PRO A 33 -14.88 16.42 -3.00
C PRO A 33 -15.12 14.94 -3.36
N PRO A 34 -15.80 14.14 -2.53
CA PRO A 34 -16.01 12.71 -2.78
C PRO A 34 -16.55 12.38 -4.18
N GLU A 35 -17.48 13.19 -4.69
CA GLU A 35 -18.10 13.07 -6.02
C GLU A 35 -17.11 13.26 -7.19
N CYS A 36 -16.03 14.00 -6.94
CA CYS A 36 -14.96 14.25 -7.89
C CYS A 36 -13.80 13.27 -7.70
N ARG A 37 -13.49 12.88 -6.46
CA ARG A 37 -12.29 12.10 -6.11
C ARG A 37 -12.14 10.85 -6.97
N MET A 38 -13.21 10.05 -7.08
CA MET A 38 -13.14 8.78 -7.80
C MET A 38 -13.09 8.93 -9.32
N LYS A 39 -13.57 10.05 -9.85
CA LYS A 39 -13.48 10.38 -11.28
C LYS A 39 -12.11 10.93 -11.67
N ASN A 40 -11.35 11.39 -10.69
CA ASN A 40 -10.03 12.00 -10.87
C ASN A 40 -8.93 11.10 -10.26
N CYS A 41 -9.01 9.80 -10.54
CA CYS A 41 -7.92 8.88 -10.26
C CYS A 41 -6.78 9.11 -11.25
N LEU A 42 -5.58 9.36 -10.75
CA LEU A 42 -4.41 9.70 -11.55
C LEU A 42 -3.41 8.55 -11.52
N VAL A 43 -2.62 8.42 -12.57
CA VAL A 43 -1.53 7.43 -12.67
C VAL A 43 -0.19 8.16 -12.51
N ALA A 44 0.55 7.84 -11.46
CA ALA A 44 1.90 8.38 -11.21
C ALA A 44 2.99 7.61 -11.97
N GLY A 45 2.78 6.31 -12.21
CA GLY A 45 3.77 5.46 -12.85
C GLY A 45 3.13 4.22 -13.46
N LEU A 46 3.79 3.66 -14.47
CA LEU A 46 3.36 2.44 -15.14
C LEU A 46 4.57 1.55 -15.41
N TRP A 47 4.53 0.33 -14.91
CA TRP A 47 5.51 -0.69 -15.21
C TRP A 47 4.91 -1.74 -16.12
N PHE A 48 5.60 -2.06 -17.22
CA PHE A 48 5.22 -3.12 -18.15
C PHE A 48 6.33 -4.16 -18.22
N GLY A 49 5.99 -5.42 -18.03
CA GLY A 49 6.92 -6.54 -18.16
C GLY A 49 6.61 -7.62 -17.14
N ARG A 50 7.63 -8.37 -16.71
CA ARG A 50 7.48 -9.26 -15.56
C ARG A 50 7.17 -8.46 -14.30
N HIS A 51 6.78 -9.17 -13.24
CA HIS A 51 6.57 -8.60 -11.92
C HIS A 51 7.69 -7.59 -11.59
N PRO A 52 7.33 -6.34 -11.24
CA PRO A 52 8.33 -5.30 -11.00
C PRO A 52 9.22 -5.69 -9.84
N ASP A 53 10.47 -5.23 -9.91
CA ASP A 53 11.24 -5.02 -8.69
C ASP A 53 10.55 -3.88 -7.93
N MET A 54 9.79 -4.24 -6.90
CA MET A 54 8.99 -3.28 -6.14
C MET A 54 9.86 -2.25 -5.41
N SER A 55 11.06 -2.63 -5.00
CA SER A 55 11.98 -1.69 -4.35
C SER A 55 12.43 -0.62 -5.34
N LEU A 56 12.75 -1.01 -6.58
CA LEU A 56 13.10 -0.07 -7.64
C LEU A 56 11.89 0.78 -8.07
N PHE A 57 10.74 0.14 -8.29
CA PHE A 57 9.55 0.80 -8.83
C PHE A 57 8.95 1.80 -7.83
N MET A 58 8.69 1.35 -6.60
CA MET A 58 8.19 2.21 -5.53
C MET A 58 9.25 3.18 -5.02
N GLY A 59 10.53 2.79 -5.02
CA GLY A 59 11.63 3.66 -4.62
C GLY A 59 11.70 4.92 -5.48
N LYS A 60 11.55 4.78 -6.81
CA LYS A 60 11.45 5.92 -7.73
C LYS A 60 10.22 6.80 -7.43
N PHE A 61 9.07 6.19 -7.17
CA PHE A 61 7.86 6.95 -6.82
C PHE A 61 8.05 7.77 -5.53
N VAL A 62 8.62 7.16 -4.49
CA VAL A 62 8.89 7.82 -3.21
C VAL A 62 9.91 8.95 -3.39
N GLU A 63 10.95 8.74 -4.19
CA GLU A 63 11.93 9.76 -4.52
C GLU A 63 11.28 10.96 -5.21
N GLU A 64 10.45 10.74 -6.23
CA GLU A 64 9.73 11.80 -6.94
C GLU A 64 8.79 12.58 -6.01
N VAL A 65 8.02 11.90 -5.16
CA VAL A 65 7.12 12.56 -4.20
C VAL A 65 7.90 13.40 -3.20
N ASN A 66 9.01 12.88 -2.66
CA ASN A 66 9.84 13.61 -1.70
C ASN A 66 10.57 14.80 -2.34
N ASN A 67 10.96 14.68 -3.61
CA ASN A 67 11.70 15.72 -4.34
C ASN A 67 10.78 16.72 -5.08
N PHE A 68 9.47 16.47 -5.15
CA PHE A 68 8.51 17.31 -5.86
C PHE A 68 8.51 18.78 -5.37
N GLY A 69 8.79 18.98 -4.08
CA GLY A 69 8.79 20.30 -3.46
C GLY A 69 7.36 20.83 -3.25
N HIS A 70 7.00 21.91 -3.95
CA HIS A 70 5.69 22.55 -3.77
C HIS A 70 4.91 22.67 -5.08
N LEU A 71 3.64 22.30 -5.02
CA LEU A 71 2.67 22.57 -6.08
C LEU A 71 2.15 23.99 -5.95
N ILE A 72 2.23 24.78 -7.03
CA ILE A 72 1.62 26.10 -7.12
C ILE A 72 0.38 25.98 -8.00
N TRP A 73 -0.79 26.36 -7.48
CA TRP A 73 -2.06 26.27 -8.20
C TRP A 73 -2.97 27.46 -7.86
N ASN A 74 -3.89 27.76 -8.78
CA ASN A 74 -4.75 28.92 -8.68
C ASN A 74 -6.17 28.51 -8.31
N THR A 75 -6.76 29.26 -7.38
CA THR A 75 -8.20 29.32 -7.17
C THR A 75 -8.75 30.57 -7.84
N ALA A 76 -10.08 30.70 -7.91
CA ALA A 76 -10.73 31.91 -8.41
C ALA A 76 -10.32 33.18 -7.65
N SER A 77 -9.82 33.06 -6.41
CA SER A 77 -9.54 34.18 -5.51
C SER A 77 -8.08 34.30 -5.06
N SER A 78 -7.23 33.28 -5.27
CA SER A 78 -5.86 33.28 -4.73
C SER A 78 -4.94 32.27 -5.41
N VAL A 79 -3.64 32.55 -5.38
CA VAL A 79 -2.57 31.60 -5.71
C VAL A 79 -2.18 30.85 -4.43
N ILE A 80 -2.24 29.52 -4.48
CA ILE A 80 -1.96 28.64 -3.35
C ILE A 80 -0.67 27.87 -3.63
N ARG A 81 0.19 27.81 -2.61
CA ARG A 81 1.36 26.93 -2.56
C ARG A 81 1.05 25.78 -1.61
N SER A 82 1.15 24.56 -2.10
CA SER A 82 0.82 23.33 -1.38
C SER A 82 2.01 22.38 -1.38
N THR A 83 2.29 21.76 -0.24
CA THR A 83 3.15 20.57 -0.19
C THR A 83 2.29 19.31 -0.40
N ILE A 84 2.87 18.30 -1.03
CA ILE A 84 2.20 17.02 -1.30
C ILE A 84 2.72 15.98 -0.31
N HIS A 85 1.81 15.24 0.33
CA HIS A 85 2.14 14.19 1.28
C HIS A 85 1.46 12.88 0.88
N ALA A 86 2.22 11.80 0.68
CA ALA A 86 1.64 10.46 0.50
C ALA A 86 1.35 9.85 1.88
N VAL A 87 0.07 9.71 2.23
CA VAL A 87 -0.35 9.36 3.60
C VAL A 87 -0.89 7.94 3.73
N CYS A 88 -1.35 7.34 2.63
CA CYS A 88 -1.97 6.03 2.64
C CYS A 88 -1.60 5.24 1.39
N CYS A 89 -1.17 3.99 1.60
CA CYS A 89 -0.93 3.01 0.55
C CYS A 89 -1.97 1.90 0.69
N CYS A 90 -2.95 1.87 -0.23
CA CYS A 90 -4.03 0.89 -0.27
C CYS A 90 -3.69 -0.22 -1.27
N VAL A 91 -3.21 -1.36 -0.78
CA VAL A 91 -2.76 -2.48 -1.61
C VAL A 91 -3.33 -3.80 -1.10
N ASP A 92 -3.58 -4.75 -1.99
CA ASP A 92 -4.02 -6.09 -1.60
C ASP A 92 -2.88 -6.87 -0.89
N ALA A 93 -3.18 -8.03 -0.32
CA ALA A 93 -2.19 -8.77 0.48
C ALA A 93 -0.95 -9.21 -0.34
N PRO A 94 -1.08 -9.75 -1.57
CA PRO A 94 0.06 -10.01 -2.45
C PRO A 94 0.92 -8.78 -2.75
N ALA A 95 0.31 -7.67 -3.21
CA ALA A 95 1.05 -6.46 -3.57
C ALA A 95 1.72 -5.84 -2.33
N ARG A 96 1.05 -5.86 -1.16
CA ARG A 96 1.62 -5.41 0.11
C ARG A 96 2.87 -6.17 0.49
N ALA A 97 2.85 -7.49 0.36
CA ALA A 97 4.03 -8.31 0.65
C ALA A 97 5.18 -7.91 -0.27
N ALA A 98 4.92 -7.71 -1.56
CA ALA A 98 5.92 -7.29 -2.52
C ALA A 98 6.48 -5.88 -2.22
N VAL A 99 5.62 -4.91 -1.90
CA VAL A 99 6.02 -3.52 -1.55
C VAL A 99 6.87 -3.49 -0.27
N ASN A 100 6.49 -4.28 0.75
CA ASN A 100 7.21 -4.33 2.02
C ASN A 100 8.42 -5.28 2.02
N SER A 101 8.74 -5.93 0.90
CA SER A 101 9.75 -7.00 0.84
C SER A 101 9.50 -8.11 1.88
N MET A 102 8.23 -8.44 2.11
CA MET A 102 7.78 -9.48 3.02
C MET A 102 7.45 -10.77 2.28
N VAL A 103 7.44 -11.88 3.01
CA VAL A 103 6.81 -13.11 2.51
C VAL A 103 5.31 -12.90 2.34
N GLN A 104 4.71 -13.62 1.40
CA GLN A 104 3.27 -13.53 1.14
C GLN A 104 2.45 -13.93 2.38
N PHE A 105 1.17 -13.57 2.40
CA PHE A 105 0.25 -13.81 3.50
C PHE A 105 0.09 -15.29 3.88
N ASN A 106 0.42 -16.20 2.96
CA ASN A 106 0.46 -17.66 3.13
C ASN A 106 1.84 -18.19 3.56
N GLY A 107 2.79 -17.31 3.90
CA GLY A 107 4.11 -17.65 4.44
C GLY A 107 4.11 -17.76 5.97
N LEU A 108 5.12 -18.43 6.52
CA LEU A 108 5.24 -18.70 7.97
C LEU A 108 5.22 -17.44 8.83
N PHE A 109 5.72 -16.32 8.31
CA PHE A 109 5.66 -15.00 8.96
C PHE A 109 5.00 -13.99 8.02
N GLY A 110 3.86 -14.37 7.42
CA GLY A 110 3.16 -13.59 6.40
C GLY A 110 2.26 -12.47 6.91
N CYS A 111 2.14 -12.25 8.22
CA CYS A 111 1.32 -11.16 8.74
C CYS A 111 2.01 -9.81 8.49
N PRO A 112 1.37 -8.85 7.80
CA PRO A 112 1.97 -7.54 7.56
C PRO A 112 2.02 -6.64 8.81
N TRP A 113 1.34 -7.04 9.89
CA TRP A 113 1.18 -6.23 11.11
C TRP A 113 1.99 -6.74 12.30
N CYS A 114 2.39 -8.01 12.30
CA CYS A 114 3.10 -8.61 13.42
C CYS A 114 4.01 -9.75 12.97
N TYR A 115 4.93 -10.15 13.84
CA TYR A 115 5.86 -11.26 13.60
C TYR A 115 5.34 -12.61 14.13
N ALA A 116 4.03 -12.76 14.31
CA ALA A 116 3.46 -14.02 14.75
C ALA A 116 3.72 -15.10 13.70
N CYS A 117 4.23 -16.25 14.16
CA CYS A 117 4.34 -17.44 13.35
C CYS A 117 2.94 -17.89 12.87
N GLY A 118 2.82 -18.38 11.65
CA GLY A 118 1.59 -18.96 11.13
C GLY A 118 1.41 -20.40 11.58
N GLU A 119 0.16 -20.86 11.61
CA GLU A 119 -0.19 -22.25 11.89
C GLU A 119 -0.88 -22.88 10.68
N HIS A 120 -0.56 -24.16 10.43
CA HIS A 120 -1.22 -24.93 9.39
C HIS A 120 -2.55 -25.45 9.90
N HIS A 121 -3.64 -25.07 9.23
CA HIS A 121 -4.98 -25.59 9.46
C HIS A 121 -5.52 -26.12 8.13
N GLU A 122 -5.84 -27.42 8.09
CA GLU A 122 -6.40 -28.09 6.90
C GLU A 122 -5.59 -27.88 5.60
N GLY A 123 -4.25 -27.84 5.70
CA GLY A 123 -3.35 -27.65 4.57
C GLY A 123 -3.13 -26.19 4.16
N ASN A 124 -3.78 -25.23 4.82
CA ASN A 124 -3.58 -23.80 4.62
C ASN A 124 -2.79 -23.19 5.79
N LEU A 125 -1.87 -22.28 5.49
CA LEU A 125 -1.10 -21.57 6.50
C LEU A 125 -1.78 -20.24 6.83
N PHE A 126 -2.23 -20.09 8.07
CA PHE A 126 -2.87 -18.86 8.56
C PHE A 126 -1.98 -18.15 9.56
N PRO A 127 -1.77 -16.83 9.43
CA PRO A 127 -1.12 -16.06 10.48
C PRO A 127 -1.97 -16.10 11.76
N LEU A 128 -1.33 -16.38 12.91
CA LEU A 128 -1.97 -16.43 14.22
C LEU A 128 -2.76 -15.15 14.58
N CYS A 129 -2.39 -13.99 14.01
CA CYS A 129 -3.12 -12.75 14.19
C CYS A 129 -4.52 -12.72 13.51
N ILE A 130 -4.72 -13.49 12.44
CA ILE A 130 -6.06 -13.66 11.81
C ILE A 130 -6.94 -14.60 12.65
N LEU A 131 -6.34 -15.56 13.36
CA LEU A 131 -7.07 -16.40 14.32
C LEU A 131 -7.49 -15.61 15.56
N HIS A 132 -6.72 -14.59 15.96
CA HIS A 132 -7.06 -13.72 17.09
C HIS A 132 -8.29 -12.83 16.86
N SER A 133 -8.62 -12.44 15.63
CA SER A 133 -9.87 -11.71 15.35
C SER A 133 -11.12 -12.60 15.45
N LEU A 134 -10.95 -13.93 15.52
CA LEU A 134 -12.03 -14.91 15.68
C LEU A 134 -12.20 -15.42 17.13
N SER A 135 -11.29 -15.12 18.06
CA SER A 135 -11.41 -15.55 19.46
C SER A 135 -10.75 -14.55 20.43
N ALA A 136 -11.57 -13.83 21.20
CA ALA A 136 -11.15 -12.90 22.24
C ALA A 136 -10.35 -13.55 23.40
N SER A 137 -10.38 -14.87 23.56
CA SER A 137 -9.74 -15.59 24.67
C SER A 137 -8.20 -15.72 24.57
N LEU A 138 -7.60 -15.52 23.39
CA LEU A 138 -6.16 -15.72 23.18
C LEU A 138 -5.33 -14.43 23.35
N LEU A 139 -5.97 -13.26 23.44
CA LEU A 139 -5.34 -11.94 23.61
C LEU A 139 -4.42 -11.84 24.85
N ARG A 140 -4.64 -12.66 25.89
CA ARG A 140 -3.81 -12.63 27.11
C ARG A 140 -2.43 -13.28 26.97
N LYS A 141 -2.19 -14.15 25.97
CA LYS A 141 -0.92 -14.88 25.87
C LYS A 141 0.19 -14.14 25.11
N TYR A 142 -0.15 -13.19 24.24
CA TYR A 142 0.80 -12.63 23.26
C TYR A 142 0.98 -11.10 23.34
N CYS A 143 0.56 -10.49 24.45
CA CYS A 143 0.59 -9.04 24.70
C CYS A 143 2.00 -8.39 24.72
N TRP A 144 3.07 -9.17 24.53
CA TRP A 144 4.46 -8.68 24.53
C TRP A 144 4.92 -8.05 23.20
N CYS A 145 4.24 -8.30 22.07
CA CYS A 145 4.72 -7.84 20.76
C CYS A 145 4.16 -6.49 20.26
N LEU A 146 3.27 -5.84 21.02
CA LEU A 146 2.49 -4.68 20.54
C LEU A 146 3.21 -3.32 20.54
N ASN A 147 4.47 -3.22 20.99
CA ASN A 147 5.13 -1.93 21.22
C ASN A 147 5.99 -1.37 20.05
N TYR A 148 5.93 -1.92 18.83
CA TYR A 148 6.90 -1.56 17.77
C TYR A 148 6.33 -1.25 16.37
N CYS A 149 5.08 -0.83 16.23
CA CYS A 149 4.56 -0.39 14.92
C CYS A 149 4.40 1.13 14.87
N TYR A 150 5.47 1.84 14.50
CA TYR A 150 5.42 3.24 14.12
C TYR A 150 5.79 3.43 12.65
N ASN A 151 4.97 4.25 11.98
CA ASN A 151 5.22 5.00 10.75
C ASN A 151 5.26 4.23 9.42
N ILE A 152 4.07 3.80 8.98
CA ILE A 152 3.37 4.15 7.72
C ILE A 152 2.07 3.34 7.81
N VAL A 153 0.91 4.00 7.77
CA VAL A 153 -0.37 3.30 7.71
C VAL A 153 -0.51 2.76 6.28
N PHE A 154 0.00 1.55 6.05
CA PHE A 154 -0.43 0.73 4.93
C PHE A 154 -1.84 0.23 5.32
N CYS A 155 -2.91 0.85 4.81
CA CYS A 155 -4.27 0.33 4.97
C CYS A 155 -4.44 -0.87 4.06
#